data_AF-A0A7K0S5P6-F1
#
_entry.id   AF-A0A7K0S5P6-F1
#
_cell.length_a   1.000
_cell.length_b   1.000
_cell.length_c   1.000
_cell.angle_alpha   90.00
_cell.angle_beta   90.00
_cell.angle_gamma   90.00
#
_symmetry.space_group_name_H-M   'P 1'
#
loop_
_entity.id
_entity.type
_entity.pdbx_description
1 polymer ?
#
loop_
_entity_poly.entity_id
_entity_poly.type
_entity_poly.pdbx_seq_one_letter_code
_entity_poly.pdbx_strand_id
1 'polypeptide(L)' 'MESAEIRSRWLRFFESDNREGLLHTVVPSASLIADDPNLLLVNAGMVP' A
#
# COMPACT_ATOMS: atom_id res chain seq x y z
N MET A 1 2.13 -20.80 -1.03
CA MET A 1 1.63 -19.48 -1.41
C MET A 1 2.79 -18.53 -1.26
N GLU A 2 3.24 -17.93 -2.34
CA GLU A 2 4.43 -17.07 -2.34
C GLU A 2 4.09 -15.67 -1.81
N SER A 3 5.06 -14.98 -1.20
CA SER A 3 4.85 -13.61 -0.70
C SER A 3 4.38 -12.66 -1.80
N ALA A 4 4.87 -12.84 -3.04
CA ALA A 4 4.43 -12.08 -4.20
C ALA A 4 2.94 -12.33 -4.55
N GLU A 5 2.45 -13.55 -4.31
CA GLU A 5 1.06 -13.92 -4.53
C GLU A 5 0.14 -13.28 -3.49
N ILE A 6 0.54 -13.29 -2.20
CA ILE A 6 -0.22 -12.65 -1.11
C ILE A 6 -0.38 -11.15 -1.39
N ARG A 7 0.71 -10.46 -1.76
CA ARG A 7 0.68 -9.02 -2.09
C ARG A 7 -0.30 -8.74 -3.23
N SER A 8 -0.23 -9.54 -4.29
CA SER A 8 -1.10 -9.37 -5.46
C SER A 8 -2.57 -9.60 -5.13
N ARG A 9 -2.89 -10.60 -4.30
CA ARG A 9 -4.26 -10.88 -3.85
C ARG A 9 -4.81 -9.76 -2.97
N TRP A 10 -4.00 -9.21 -2.06
CA TRP A 10 -4.41 -8.10 -1.20
C TRP A 10 -4.73 -6.83 -2.01
N LEU A 11 -3.85 -6.46 -2.93
CA LEU A 11 -4.05 -5.26 -3.77
C LEU A 11 -5.33 -5.38 -4.61
N ARG A 12 -5.56 -6.53 -5.26
CA ARG A 12 -6.76 -6.78 -6.07
C ARG A 12 -8.05 -6.72 -5.23
N PHE A 13 -8.01 -7.24 -4.01
CA PHE A 13 -9.18 -7.22 -3.13
C PHE A 13 -9.66 -5.79 -2.84
N PHE A 14 -8.75 -4.88 -2.50
CA PHE A 14 -9.14 -3.48 -2.25
C PHE A 14 -9.41 -2.71 -3.54
N GLU A 15 -8.69 -3.00 -4.62
CA GLU A 15 -8.94 -2.39 -5.93
C GLU A 15 -10.39 -2.57 -6.39
N SER A 16 -10.90 -3.82 -6.34
CA SER A 16 -12.23 -4.13 -6.90
C SER A 16 -13.04 -5.21 -6.18
N ASP A 17 -12.42 -6.18 -5.50
CA ASP A 17 -13.12 -7.43 -5.11
C ASP A 17 -13.70 -7.41 -3.68
N ASN A 18 -13.66 -6.27 -2.98
CA ASN A 18 -14.15 -6.17 -1.62
C ASN A 18 -15.68 -6.17 -1.56
N ARG A 19 -16.21 -6.66 -0.43
CA ARG A 19 -17.65 -6.86 -0.23
C ARG A 19 -18.46 -5.58 -0.11
N GLU A 20 -17.80 -4.46 0.20
CA GLU A 20 -18.44 -3.15 0.34
C GLU A 20 -18.66 -2.49 -1.03
N GLY A 21 -18.10 -3.05 -2.11
CA GLY A 21 -18.21 -2.48 -3.46
C GLY A 21 -17.49 -1.14 -3.61
N LEU A 22 -16.57 -0.81 -2.71
CA LEU A 22 -15.79 0.43 -2.75
C LEU A 22 -14.54 0.25 -3.60
N LEU A 23 -14.30 1.14 -4.55
CA LEU A 23 -13.08 1.09 -5.36
C LEU A 23 -11.93 1.80 -4.65
N HIS A 24 -10.76 1.16 -4.60
CA HIS A 24 -9.53 1.78 -4.14
C HIS A 24 -8.54 1.94 -5.29
N THR A 25 -7.83 3.06 -5.32
CA THR A 25 -6.72 3.24 -6.27
C THR A 25 -5.47 2.57 -5.71
N VAL A 26 -4.88 1.64 -6.47
CA VAL A 26 -3.58 1.06 -6.12
C VAL A 26 -2.49 2.09 -6.41
N VAL A 27 -1.83 2.57 -5.37
CA VAL A 27 -0.69 3.49 -5.48
C VAL A 27 0.63 2.75 -5.24
N PRO A 28 1.74 3.13 -5.91
CA PRO A 28 3.06 2.59 -5.63
C PRO A 28 3.49 2.87 -4.18
N SER A 29 4.41 2.06 -3.66
CA SER A 29 5.07 2.37 -2.40
C SER A 29 5.82 3.69 -2.50
N ALA A 30 5.75 4.50 -1.44
CA ALA A 30 6.58 5.69 -1.29
C ALA A 30 8.08 5.34 -1.22
N SER A 31 8.91 6.38 -1.39
CA SER A 31 10.36 6.31 -1.16
C SER A 31 10.66 5.90 0.29
N LEU A 32 11.77 5.21 0.52
CA LEU A 32 12.22 4.94 1.89
C LEU A 32 12.73 6.21 2.59
N ILE A 33 13.24 7.18 1.82
CA ILE A 33 13.71 8.47 2.33
C ILE A 33 12.52 9.41 2.47
N ALA A 34 12.26 9.87 3.69
CA ALA A 34 11.16 10.77 4.01
C ALA A 34 11.53 12.24 3.75
N ASP A 35 10.57 13.01 3.24
CA ASP A 35 10.64 14.47 3.13
C ASP A 35 9.95 15.13 4.35
N ASP A 36 10.33 14.70 5.55
CA ASP A 36 9.79 15.19 6.83
C ASP A 36 10.96 15.39 7.81
N PRO A 37 11.11 16.59 8.42
CA PRO A 37 12.22 16.87 9.33
C PRO A 37 12.20 16.04 10.63
N ASN A 38 11.08 15.39 10.95
CA ASN A 38 10.93 14.56 12.15
C ASN A 38 11.12 13.07 11.88
N LEU A 39 11.20 12.64 10.61
CA LEU A 39 11.32 11.24 10.23
C LEU A 39 12.65 10.96 9.54
N LEU A 40 13.33 9.92 10.01
CA LEU A 40 14.54 9.44 9.34
C LEU A 40 14.19 8.61 8.09
N LEU A 41 13.18 7.74 8.17
CA LEU A 41 12.73 6.85 7.09
C LEU A 41 11.19 6.73 7.10
N VAL A 42 10.60 6.43 5.95
CA VAL A 42 9.18 6.05 5.86
C VAL A 42 8.96 4.74 6.59
N ASN A 43 8.15 4.78 7.65
CA ASN A 43 7.94 3.66 8.57
C ASN A 43 6.57 2.98 8.43
N ALA A 44 5.64 3.62 7.71
CA ALA A 44 4.26 3.16 7.56
C ALA A 44 3.65 3.64 6.24
N GLY A 45 2.67 2.90 5.72
CA GLY A 45 1.99 3.23 4.46
C GLY A 45 1.03 4.42 4.52
N MET A 46 0.85 5.04 5.69
CA MET A 46 0.10 6.30 5.82
C MET A 46 0.97 7.54 5.60
N VAL A 47 2.29 7.37 5.62
CA VAL A 47 3.25 8.43 5.31
C VAL A 47 3.37 8.50 3.78
N PRO A 48 3.12 9.68 3.18
CA PRO A 48 3.12 9.85 1.73
C PRO A 48 4.51 9.69 1.09
#